data_AF-A0A7C4LQ55-F1
#
_entry.id   AF-A0A7C4LQ55-F1
#
_cell.length_a   1.000
_cell.length_b   1.000
_cell.length_c   1.000
_cell.angle_alpha   90.00
_cell.angle_beta   90.00
_cell.angle_gamma   90.00
#
_symmetry.space_group_name_H-M   'P 1'
#
loop_
_entity.id
_entity.type
_entity.pdbx_description
1 polymer ?
#
loop_
_entity_poly.entity_id
_entity_poly.type
_entity_poly.pdbx_seq_one_letter_code
_entity_poly.pdbx_strand_id
1 'polypeptide(L)'
;MVAHLRGQLPLLLCPHSECLGEICDNFEMELGLGADDMKLVKRKQRLRQALAETGKTVVFDGLGWTTPKLSSFLESVMERVPVWLCARSEYSWDIGHFWTLLGRFARVELRPFQHQEAHSLVSTAVERGIVPGAAMGIVGWLYRTSAGNPGRLCKLLTELANGHYDVCNPCSLRRLKLDCRIHAVFPAHGQGRPTPSSLS
;
A
#
# COMPACT_ATOMS: atom_id res chain seq x y z
N MET A 1 -2.55 -2.47 2.51
CA MET A 1 -3.89 -3.06 2.67
C MET A 1 -3.92 -4.50 2.20
N VAL A 2 -3.63 -4.76 0.92
CA VAL A 2 -3.61 -6.12 0.34
C VAL A 2 -2.64 -7.06 1.08
N ALA A 3 -1.47 -6.57 1.49
CA ALA A 3 -0.53 -7.34 2.31
C ALA A 3 -1.13 -7.87 3.63
N HIS A 4 -2.07 -7.14 4.25
CA HIS A 4 -2.77 -7.59 5.46
C HIS A 4 -3.76 -8.72 5.15
N LEU A 5 -4.41 -8.67 3.97
CA LEU A 5 -5.35 -9.71 3.53
C LEU A 5 -4.66 -11.04 3.22
N ARG A 6 -3.34 -11.03 2.91
CA ARG A 6 -2.55 -12.25 2.70
C ARG A 6 -2.56 -13.18 3.92
N GLY A 7 -2.73 -12.64 5.13
CA GLY A 7 -2.83 -13.44 6.36
C GLY A 7 -4.19 -14.11 6.57
N GLN A 8 -5.20 -13.75 5.78
CA GLN A 8 -6.60 -14.17 5.96
C GLN A 8 -7.18 -14.91 4.75
N LEU A 9 -6.58 -14.72 3.57
CA LEU A 9 -7.05 -15.26 2.30
C LEU A 9 -5.92 -15.98 1.56
N PRO A 10 -6.22 -17.02 0.77
CA PRO A 10 -5.25 -17.74 -0.05
C PRO A 10 -4.85 -16.93 -1.29
N LEU A 11 -4.00 -15.92 -1.06
CA LEU A 11 -3.54 -14.96 -2.08
C LEU A 11 -2.05 -15.16 -2.40
N LEU A 12 -1.69 -14.94 -3.66
CA LEU A 12 -0.31 -14.67 -4.11
C LEU A 12 -0.22 -13.20 -4.49
N LEU A 13 0.77 -12.48 -3.97
CA LEU A 13 0.82 -11.03 -4.06
C LEU A 13 2.09 -10.56 -4.77
N CYS A 14 1.90 -9.87 -5.90
CA CYS A 14 2.94 -9.05 -6.50
C CYS A 14 2.79 -7.60 -6.01
N PRO A 15 3.70 -7.10 -5.14
CA PRO A 15 3.59 -5.75 -4.58
C PRO A 15 3.91 -4.64 -5.60
N HIS A 16 4.68 -4.95 -6.63
CA HIS A 16 5.11 -4.03 -7.68
C HIS A 16 4.85 -4.64 -9.05
N SER A 17 3.81 -4.17 -9.73
CA SER A 17 3.33 -4.75 -10.98
C SER A 17 3.49 -3.83 -12.19
N GLU A 18 4.48 -2.92 -12.14
CA GLU A 18 4.70 -1.91 -13.18
C GLU A 18 5.35 -2.51 -14.43
N CYS A 19 6.29 -3.45 -14.24
CA CYS A 19 6.92 -4.14 -15.36
C CYS A 19 6.90 -5.67 -15.21
N LEU A 20 7.00 -6.35 -16.35
CA LEU A 20 6.93 -7.80 -16.41
C LEU A 20 8.12 -8.50 -15.74
N GLY A 21 9.29 -7.84 -15.70
CA GLY A 21 10.47 -8.36 -15.01
C GLY A 21 10.21 -8.48 -13.51
N GLU A 22 9.80 -7.38 -12.87
CA GLU A 22 9.45 -7.33 -11.45
C GLU A 22 8.36 -8.32 -11.07
N ILE A 23 7.33 -8.47 -11.92
CA ILE A 23 6.27 -9.46 -11.71
C ILE A 23 6.86 -10.88 -11.70
N CYS A 24 7.76 -11.18 -12.64
CA CYS A 24 8.41 -12.48 -12.68
C CYS A 24 9.28 -12.69 -11.45
N ASP A 25 10.13 -11.72 -11.10
CA ASP A 25 11.03 -11.82 -9.96
C ASP A 25 10.25 -12.04 -8.64
N ASN A 26 9.17 -11.28 -8.40
CA ASN A 26 8.36 -11.40 -7.19
C ASN A 26 7.68 -12.77 -7.07
N PHE A 27 6.98 -13.21 -8.12
CA PHE A 27 6.28 -14.49 -8.04
C PHE A 27 7.22 -15.69 -8.10
N GLU A 28 8.32 -15.62 -8.84
CA GLU A 28 9.30 -16.69 -8.84
C GLU A 28 9.92 -16.86 -7.44
N MET A 29 10.24 -15.76 -6.76
CA MET A 29 10.67 -15.80 -5.36
C MET A 29 9.59 -16.37 -4.43
N GLU A 30 8.33 -15.92 -4.56
CA GLU A 30 7.22 -16.38 -3.70
C GLU A 30 6.88 -17.88 -3.93
N LEU A 31 7.06 -18.37 -5.16
CA LEU A 31 6.80 -19.75 -5.55
C LEU A 31 8.03 -20.67 -5.41
N GLY A 32 9.19 -20.14 -5.01
CA GLY A 32 10.44 -20.89 -4.92
C GLY A 32 10.96 -21.38 -6.27
N LEU A 33 10.61 -20.69 -7.37
CA LEU A 33 11.11 -20.98 -8.70
C LEU A 33 12.49 -20.34 -8.85
N GLY A 34 13.52 -21.16 -9.10
CA GLY A 34 14.90 -20.70 -9.24
C GLY A 34 15.05 -19.60 -10.30
N ALA A 35 15.85 -18.59 -9.99
CA ALA A 35 16.28 -17.55 -10.93
C ALA A 35 17.35 -18.13 -11.87
N ASP A 36 16.95 -19.06 -12.73
CA ASP A 36 17.80 -19.54 -13.81
C ASP A 36 18.06 -18.38 -14.79
N ASP A 37 19.18 -18.43 -15.54
CA ASP A 37 19.51 -17.51 -16.67
C ASP A 37 18.55 -17.67 -17.89
N MET A 38 17.29 -17.98 -17.61
CA MET A 38 16.23 -18.16 -18.58
C MET A 38 15.83 -16.82 -19.18
N LYS A 39 15.74 -16.81 -20.51
CA LYS A 39 15.14 -15.71 -21.27
C LYS A 39 13.70 -15.45 -20.76
N LEU A 40 13.31 -14.17 -20.71
CA LEU A 40 12.02 -13.71 -20.19
C LEU A 40 10.81 -14.47 -20.75
N VAL A 41 10.83 -14.86 -22.02
CA VAL A 41 9.73 -15.65 -22.64
C VAL A 41 9.51 -16.99 -21.93
N LYS A 42 10.58 -17.71 -21.59
CA LYS A 42 10.49 -18.99 -20.87
C LYS A 42 10.06 -18.77 -19.41
N ARG A 43 10.58 -17.71 -18.76
CA ARG A 43 10.17 -17.32 -17.41
C ARG A 43 8.66 -17.07 -17.34
N LYS A 44 8.10 -16.30 -18.28
CA LYS A 44 6.64 -16.09 -18.39
C LYS A 44 5.84 -17.38 -18.50
N GLN A 45 6.28 -18.31 -19.35
CA GLN A 45 5.55 -19.56 -19.57
C GLN A 45 5.56 -20.43 -18.32
N ARG A 46 6.73 -20.59 -17.69
CA ARG A 46 6.90 -21.33 -16.43
C ARG A 46 6.05 -20.70 -15.32
N LEU A 47 6.15 -19.38 -15.16
CA LEU A 47 5.40 -18.66 -14.14
C LEU A 47 3.89 -18.80 -14.34
N ARG A 48 3.39 -18.64 -15.57
CA ARG A 48 1.96 -18.79 -15.86
C ARG A 48 1.45 -20.18 -15.47
N GLN A 49 2.23 -21.23 -15.76
CA GLN A 49 1.87 -22.59 -15.40
C GLN A 49 1.87 -22.78 -13.88
N ALA A 50 2.93 -22.31 -13.20
CA ALA A 50 3.02 -22.41 -11.75
C ALA A 50 1.89 -21.65 -11.04
N LEU A 51 1.51 -20.46 -11.53
CA LEU A 51 0.38 -19.71 -11.01
C LEU A 51 -0.93 -20.50 -11.14
N ALA A 52 -1.17 -21.13 -12.30
CA ALA A 52 -2.36 -21.95 -12.54
C ALA A 52 -2.44 -23.17 -11.60
N GLU A 53 -1.31 -23.78 -11.29
CA GLU A 53 -1.23 -24.96 -10.42
C GLU A 53 -1.45 -24.62 -8.94
N THR A 54 -1.29 -23.36 -8.53
CA THR A 54 -1.43 -22.97 -7.11
C THR A 54 -2.86 -23.01 -6.59
N GLY A 55 -3.87 -22.88 -7.47
CA GLY A 55 -5.27 -22.71 -7.08
C GLY A 55 -5.56 -21.46 -6.24
N LYS A 56 -4.59 -20.54 -6.09
CA LYS A 56 -4.71 -19.31 -5.31
C LYS A 56 -5.21 -18.16 -6.18
N THR A 57 -5.78 -17.14 -5.53
CA THR A 57 -6.08 -15.87 -6.22
C THR A 57 -4.78 -15.08 -6.35
N VAL A 58 -4.52 -14.58 -7.56
CA VAL A 58 -3.31 -13.80 -7.86
C VAL A 58 -3.64 -12.32 -7.78
N VAL A 59 -2.84 -11.56 -7.02
CA VAL A 59 -3.04 -10.13 -6.82
C VAL A 59 -1.88 -9.35 -7.40
N PHE A 60 -2.19 -8.42 -8.32
CA PHE A 60 -1.24 -7.45 -8.84
C PHE A 60 -1.51 -6.11 -8.17
N ASP A 61 -0.65 -5.73 -7.22
CA ASP A 61 -0.70 -4.44 -6.56
C ASP A 61 0.19 -3.42 -7.28
N GLY A 62 -0.20 -2.15 -7.20
CA GLY A 62 0.50 -1.04 -7.83
C GLY A 62 0.44 -1.06 -9.36
N LEU A 63 -0.64 -1.55 -9.97
CA LEU A 63 -0.77 -1.53 -11.42
C LEU A 63 -0.86 -0.08 -11.93
N GLY A 64 0.08 0.28 -12.80
CA GLY A 64 0.15 1.58 -13.49
C GLY A 64 0.03 1.42 -15.00
N TRP A 65 0.82 2.20 -15.75
CA TRP A 65 0.79 2.17 -17.21
C TRP A 65 1.26 0.80 -17.74
N THR A 66 0.36 0.06 -18.38
CA THR A 66 0.69 -1.27 -18.91
C THR A 66 1.02 -1.23 -20.40
N THR A 67 2.10 -1.92 -20.77
CA THR A 67 2.48 -2.17 -22.17
C THR A 67 1.63 -3.30 -22.78
N PRO A 68 1.56 -3.44 -24.13
CA PRO A 68 0.85 -4.55 -24.76
C PRO A 68 1.32 -5.92 -24.27
N LYS A 69 2.64 -6.08 -24.05
CA LYS A 69 3.24 -7.34 -23.59
C LYS A 69 2.83 -7.71 -22.17
N LEU A 70 2.64 -6.71 -21.30
CA LEU A 70 2.16 -6.90 -19.94
C LEU A 70 0.66 -7.17 -19.94
N SER A 71 -0.14 -6.39 -20.68
CA SER A 71 -1.58 -6.61 -20.81
C SER A 71 -1.90 -8.03 -21.30
N SER A 72 -1.21 -8.50 -22.35
CA SER A 72 -1.34 -9.88 -22.85
C SER A 72 -0.91 -10.94 -21.82
N PHE A 73 0.07 -10.64 -20.96
CA PHE A 73 0.44 -11.55 -19.88
C PHE A 73 -0.65 -11.64 -18.81
N LEU A 74 -1.15 -10.48 -18.34
CA LEU A 74 -2.23 -10.42 -17.36
C LEU A 74 -3.47 -11.16 -17.85
N GLU A 75 -3.86 -10.94 -19.11
CA GLU A 75 -4.96 -11.67 -19.74
C GLU A 75 -4.74 -13.18 -19.72
N SER A 76 -3.54 -13.65 -20.07
CA SER A 76 -3.22 -15.07 -20.03
C SER A 76 -3.27 -15.67 -18.62
N VAL A 77 -2.95 -14.89 -17.58
CA VAL A 77 -3.11 -15.32 -16.17
C VAL A 77 -4.60 -15.37 -15.80
N MET A 78 -5.37 -14.34 -16.15
CA MET A 78 -6.81 -14.24 -15.85
C MET A 78 -7.63 -15.39 -16.46
N GLU A 79 -7.20 -15.97 -17.58
CA GLU A 79 -7.84 -17.15 -18.18
C GLU A 79 -7.72 -18.42 -17.32
N ARG A 80 -6.78 -18.45 -16.38
CA ARG A 80 -6.38 -19.67 -15.66
C ARG A 80 -6.63 -19.60 -14.16
N VAL A 81 -6.56 -18.40 -13.59
CA VAL A 81 -6.73 -18.18 -12.15
C VAL A 81 -7.56 -16.93 -11.87
N PRO A 82 -8.26 -16.87 -10.73
CA PRO A 82 -8.85 -15.62 -10.26
C PRO A 82 -7.77 -14.55 -10.05
N VAL A 83 -8.03 -13.33 -10.53
CA VAL A 83 -7.08 -12.22 -10.43
C VAL A 83 -7.72 -11.01 -9.75
N TRP A 84 -6.99 -10.39 -8.83
CA TRP A 84 -7.29 -9.05 -8.30
C TRP A 84 -6.26 -8.06 -8.80
N LEU A 85 -6.73 -6.87 -9.16
CA LEU A 85 -5.89 -5.78 -9.64
C LEU A 85 -6.11 -4.56 -8.76
N CYS A 86 -5.02 -3.99 -8.25
CA CYS A 86 -5.06 -2.76 -7.50
C CYS A 86 -4.33 -1.68 -8.31
N ALA A 87 -5.11 -0.74 -8.83
CA ALA A 87 -4.62 0.40 -9.60
C ALA A 87 -4.98 1.71 -8.89
N ARG A 88 -4.21 2.77 -9.16
CA ARG A 88 -4.50 4.12 -8.64
C ARG A 88 -5.54 4.88 -9.46
N SER A 89 -5.85 4.38 -10.65
CA SER A 89 -6.74 5.01 -11.63
C SER A 89 -7.35 3.92 -12.53
N GLU A 90 -8.50 4.21 -13.13
CA GLU A 90 -9.14 3.39 -14.16
C GLU A 90 -9.03 4.02 -15.56
N TYR A 91 -8.45 5.21 -15.68
CA TYR A 91 -8.37 5.92 -16.94
C TYR A 91 -7.34 5.30 -17.88
N SER A 92 -7.68 5.25 -19.17
CA SER A 92 -6.85 4.62 -20.21
C SER A 92 -5.44 5.22 -20.29
N TRP A 93 -5.28 6.52 -20.01
CA TRP A 93 -3.97 7.17 -20.00
C TRP A 93 -3.12 6.88 -18.76
N ASP A 94 -3.68 6.26 -17.71
CA ASP A 94 -2.95 5.88 -16.50
C ASP A 94 -2.64 4.38 -16.48
N ILE A 95 -3.54 3.54 -17.01
CA ILE A 95 -3.39 2.07 -17.01
C ILE A 95 -2.95 1.49 -18.34
N GLY A 96 -2.89 2.30 -19.41
CA GLY A 96 -2.40 1.90 -20.73
C GLY A 96 -3.25 0.81 -21.39
N HIS A 97 -2.60 -0.21 -21.96
CA HIS A 97 -3.27 -1.24 -22.77
C HIS A 97 -4.20 -2.17 -21.99
N PHE A 98 -4.10 -2.19 -20.66
CA PHE A 98 -4.99 -2.97 -19.81
C PHE A 98 -6.41 -2.40 -19.75
N TRP A 99 -6.63 -1.14 -20.13
CA TRP A 99 -7.96 -0.51 -20.07
C TRP A 99 -9.05 -1.31 -20.80
N THR A 100 -8.70 -1.99 -21.90
CA THR A 100 -9.63 -2.81 -22.69
C THR A 100 -10.16 -4.02 -21.92
N LEU A 101 -9.44 -4.47 -20.90
CA LEU A 101 -9.78 -5.63 -20.09
C LEU A 101 -10.59 -5.27 -18.84
N LEU A 102 -10.73 -3.97 -18.50
CA LEU A 102 -11.48 -3.52 -17.31
C LEU A 102 -12.94 -3.97 -17.32
N GLY A 103 -13.55 -4.14 -18.50
CA GLY A 103 -14.92 -4.65 -18.62
C GLY A 103 -15.12 -6.07 -18.08
N ARG A 104 -14.04 -6.82 -17.86
CA ARG A 104 -14.07 -8.19 -17.34
C ARG A 104 -13.99 -8.26 -15.81
N PHE A 105 -13.81 -7.14 -15.13
CA PHE A 105 -13.62 -7.08 -13.67
C PHE A 105 -14.83 -6.48 -12.95
N ALA A 106 -15.19 -7.09 -11.81
CA ALA A 106 -16.01 -6.42 -10.82
C ALA A 106 -15.20 -5.26 -10.22
N ARG A 107 -15.81 -4.07 -10.20
CA ARG A 107 -15.14 -2.84 -9.75
C ARG A 107 -15.41 -2.59 -8.28
N VAL A 108 -14.34 -2.29 -7.54
CA VAL A 108 -14.40 -1.85 -6.15
C VAL A 108 -13.63 -0.54 -6.04
N GLU A 109 -14.34 0.55 -5.81
CA GLU A 109 -13.74 1.87 -5.60
C GLU A 109 -13.43 2.07 -4.12
N LEU A 110 -12.17 2.32 -3.78
CA LEU A 110 -11.77 2.68 -2.43
C LEU A 110 -11.81 4.19 -2.27
N ARG A 111 -12.86 4.68 -1.62
CA ARG A 111 -13.02 6.10 -1.36
C ARG A 111 -12.21 6.54 -0.15
N PRO A 112 -11.80 7.82 -0.08
CA PRO A 112 -11.31 8.40 1.16
C PRO A 112 -12.34 8.19 2.28
N PHE A 113 -11.85 8.07 3.51
CA PHE A 113 -12.73 7.96 4.66
C PHE A 113 -13.65 9.16 4.74
N GLN A 114 -14.89 8.89 5.13
CA GLN A 114 -15.84 9.88 5.58
C GLN A 114 -15.48 10.34 7.00
N HIS A 115 -16.10 11.42 7.43
CA HIS A 115 -15.85 11.98 8.76
C HIS A 115 -16.13 10.97 9.88
N GLN A 116 -17.21 10.19 9.77
CA GLN A 116 -17.59 9.17 10.76
C GLN A 116 -16.60 8.00 10.81
N GLU A 117 -16.06 7.58 9.67
CA GLU A 117 -15.04 6.52 9.58
C GLU A 117 -13.72 7.00 10.20
N ALA A 118 -13.32 8.24 9.91
CA ALA A 118 -12.16 8.86 10.55
C ALA A 118 -12.35 8.99 12.07
N HIS A 119 -13.53 9.40 12.53
CA HIS A 119 -13.85 9.44 13.96
C HIS A 119 -13.74 8.06 14.60
N SER A 120 -14.31 7.04 13.98
CA SER A 120 -14.27 5.66 14.50
C SER A 120 -12.85 5.13 14.60
N LEU A 121 -11.99 5.44 13.62
CA LEU A 121 -10.57 5.09 13.67
C LEU A 121 -9.86 5.77 14.84
N VAL A 122 -10.07 7.08 15.03
CA VAL A 122 -9.44 7.83 16.13
C VAL A 122 -9.95 7.34 17.49
N SER A 123 -11.26 7.10 17.64
CA SER A 123 -11.86 6.53 18.85
C SER A 123 -11.21 5.19 19.21
N THR A 124 -11.11 4.28 18.23
CA THR A 124 -10.46 2.98 18.43
C THR A 124 -8.99 3.13 18.84
N ALA A 125 -8.27 4.09 18.26
CA ALA A 125 -6.86 4.33 18.62
C ALA A 125 -6.72 4.88 20.06
N VAL A 126 -7.64 5.74 20.49
CA VAL A 126 -7.71 6.27 21.87
C VAL A 126 -8.09 5.16 22.86
N GLU A 127 -9.11 4.38 22.56
CA GLU A 127 -9.59 3.26 23.39
C GLU A 127 -8.49 2.20 23.61
N ARG A 128 -7.66 1.97 22.58
CA ARG A 128 -6.50 1.08 22.65
C ARG A 128 -5.26 1.71 23.30
N GLY A 129 -5.34 2.97 23.73
CA GLY A 129 -4.22 3.69 24.35
C GLY A 129 -3.06 3.99 23.40
N ILE A 130 -3.26 3.89 22.09
CA ILE A 130 -2.22 4.15 21.08
C ILE A 130 -1.93 5.66 21.01
N VAL A 131 -2.96 6.48 21.15
CA VAL A 131 -2.87 7.95 21.13
C VAL A 131 -3.51 8.56 22.38
N PRO A 132 -3.10 9.76 22.79
CA PRO A 132 -3.69 10.44 23.95
C PRO A 132 -5.20 10.67 23.76
N GLY A 133 -5.99 10.53 24.84
CA GLY A 133 -7.44 10.74 24.78
C GLY A 133 -7.86 12.14 24.30
N ALA A 134 -7.01 13.14 24.50
CA ALA A 134 -7.21 14.49 23.99
C ALA A 134 -7.26 14.56 22.45
N ALA A 135 -6.79 13.52 21.73
CA ALA A 135 -6.94 13.39 20.28
C ALA A 135 -8.42 13.39 19.82
N MET A 136 -9.35 12.96 20.68
CA MET A 136 -10.79 13.04 20.38
C MET A 136 -11.27 14.48 20.15
N GLY A 137 -10.67 15.46 20.84
CA GLY A 137 -11.00 16.88 20.67
C GLY A 137 -10.59 17.47 19.32
N ILE A 138 -9.70 16.80 18.58
CA ILE A 138 -9.12 17.31 17.33
C ILE A 138 -9.45 16.44 16.10
N VAL A 139 -10.39 15.50 16.19
CA VAL A 139 -10.80 14.62 15.07
C VAL A 139 -11.15 15.42 13.82
N GLY A 140 -11.89 16.52 13.95
CA GLY A 140 -12.22 17.40 12.83
C GLY A 140 -10.99 18.01 12.15
N TRP A 141 -9.96 18.36 12.93
CA TRP A 141 -8.70 18.88 12.40
C TRP A 141 -7.89 17.77 11.71
N LEU A 142 -7.83 16.57 12.31
CA LEU A 142 -7.17 15.39 11.73
C LEU A 142 -7.81 14.98 10.39
N TYR A 143 -9.14 14.97 10.34
CA TYR A 143 -9.91 14.66 9.14
C TYR A 143 -9.64 15.68 8.02
N ARG A 144 -9.75 16.98 8.31
CA ARG A 144 -9.47 18.04 7.31
C ARG A 144 -8.01 18.02 6.84
N THR A 145 -7.08 17.72 7.73
CA THR A 145 -5.64 17.69 7.39
C THR A 145 -5.27 16.46 6.57
N SER A 146 -5.89 15.31 6.84
CA SER A 146 -5.71 14.10 6.04
C SER A 146 -6.54 14.10 4.75
N ALA A 147 -7.56 14.95 4.65
CA ALA A 147 -8.57 14.96 3.58
C ALA A 147 -9.24 13.57 3.41
N GLY A 148 -9.48 12.88 4.53
CA GLY A 148 -10.02 11.52 4.54
C GLY A 148 -9.05 10.43 4.08
N ASN A 149 -7.80 10.74 3.73
CA ASN A 149 -6.83 9.74 3.32
C ASN A 149 -6.38 8.89 4.54
N PRO A 150 -6.64 7.57 4.57
CA PRO A 150 -6.33 6.73 5.73
C PRO A 150 -4.83 6.68 6.02
N GLY A 151 -3.99 6.62 4.98
CA GLY A 151 -2.53 6.60 5.15
C GLY A 151 -1.99 7.88 5.79
N ARG A 152 -2.51 9.04 5.40
CA ARG A 152 -2.14 10.33 6.04
C ARG A 152 -2.66 10.40 7.48
N LEU A 153 -3.87 9.92 7.73
CA LEU A 153 -4.45 9.88 9.06
C LEU A 153 -3.63 8.98 10.01
N CYS A 154 -3.24 7.79 9.58
CA CYS A 154 -2.38 6.90 10.37
C CYS A 154 -1.02 7.54 10.67
N LYS A 155 -0.41 8.27 9.73
CA LYS A 155 0.84 9.01 9.98
C LYS A 155 0.67 10.07 11.05
N LEU A 156 -0.39 10.88 10.98
CA LEU A 156 -0.71 11.89 12.00
C LEU A 156 -0.92 11.25 13.38
N LEU A 157 -1.61 10.12 13.44
CA LEU A 157 -1.81 9.38 14.70
C LEU A 157 -0.51 8.80 15.24
N THR A 158 0.37 8.30 14.37
CA THR A 158 1.70 7.80 14.77
C THR A 158 2.55 8.93 15.37
N GLU A 159 2.55 10.11 14.76
CA GLU A 159 3.25 11.27 15.31
C GLU A 159 2.64 11.74 16.64
N LEU A 160 1.30 11.72 16.77
CA LEU A 160 0.64 12.02 18.05
C LEU A 160 1.00 11.02 19.15
N ALA A 161 1.13 9.73 18.80
CA ALA A 161 1.54 8.68 19.74
C ALA A 161 2.95 8.93 20.31
N ASN A 162 3.85 9.57 19.55
CA ASN A 162 5.19 9.94 20.02
C ASN A 162 5.18 11.03 21.11
N GLY A 163 4.03 11.63 21.43
CA GLY A 163 3.81 12.36 22.69
C GLY A 163 4.42 13.77 22.78
N HIS A 164 4.98 14.32 21.70
CA HIS A 164 5.64 15.63 21.71
C HIS A 164 4.72 16.82 21.40
N TYR A 165 3.42 16.59 21.22
CA TYR A 165 2.48 17.61 20.76
C TYR A 165 1.38 17.88 21.78
N ASP A 166 1.20 19.16 22.11
CA ASP A 166 0.06 19.65 22.88
C ASP A 166 -1.12 19.88 21.93
N VAL A 167 -2.09 18.98 21.96
CA VAL A 167 -3.26 19.04 21.06
C VAL A 167 -4.17 20.25 21.31
N CYS A 168 -4.06 20.90 22.47
CA CYS A 168 -4.82 22.11 22.80
C CYS A 168 -4.18 23.37 22.19
N ASN A 169 -2.93 23.29 21.73
CA ASN A 169 -2.18 24.43 21.20
C ASN A 169 -2.15 24.41 19.65
N PRO A 170 -2.74 25.42 18.98
CA PRO A 170 -2.74 25.51 17.51
C PRO A 170 -1.34 25.52 16.88
N CYS A 171 -0.33 26.07 17.56
CA CYS A 171 1.05 26.06 17.07
C CYS A 171 1.65 24.66 17.10
N SER A 172 1.30 23.85 18.10
CA SER A 172 1.73 22.45 18.19
C SER A 172 1.10 21.60 17.07
N LEU A 173 -0.18 21.84 16.75
CA LEU A 173 -0.86 21.18 15.62
C LEU A 173 -0.23 21.57 14.26
N ARG A 174 0.17 22.83 14.09
CA ARG A 174 0.91 23.25 12.88
C ARG A 174 2.27 22.55 12.78
N ARG A 175 2.98 22.40 13.91
CA ARG A 175 4.25 21.67 13.97
C ARG A 175 4.07 20.19 13.64
N LEU A 176 3.06 19.53 14.21
CA LEU A 176 2.69 18.14 13.87
C LEU A 176 2.50 17.95 12.36
N LYS A 177 1.76 18.86 11.71
CA LYS A 177 1.56 18.83 10.26
C LYS A 177 2.87 19.01 9.49
N LEU A 178 3.78 19.85 9.99
CA LEU A 178 5.09 20.08 9.38
C LEU A 178 5.99 18.85 9.53
N ASP A 179 6.07 18.28 10.73
CA ASP A 179 6.90 17.11 11.04
C ASP A 179 6.45 15.90 10.20
N CYS A 180 5.13 15.69 10.04
CA CYS A 180 4.58 14.70 9.09
C CYS A 180 5.05 14.91 7.64
N ARG A 181 5.18 16.17 7.18
CA ARG A 181 5.66 16.49 5.82
C ARG A 181 7.16 16.27 5.71
N ILE A 182 7.92 16.65 6.72
CA ILE A 182 9.37 16.44 6.77
C ILE A 182 9.67 14.94 6.72
N HIS A 183 9.04 14.13 7.56
CA HIS A 183 9.22 12.67 7.54
C HIS A 183 8.71 11.99 6.26
N ALA A 184 7.77 12.61 5.54
CA ALA A 184 7.35 12.12 4.23
C ALA A 184 8.40 12.37 3.12
N VAL A 185 9.21 13.42 3.25
CA VAL A 185 10.28 13.77 2.29
C VAL A 185 11.61 13.14 2.70
N PHE A 186 11.86 13.05 4.00
CA PHE A 186 13.04 12.44 4.61
C PHE A 186 12.58 11.28 5.51
N PRO A 187 12.25 10.11 4.93
CA PRO A 187 12.00 8.94 5.74
C PRO A 187 13.27 8.68 6.57
N ALA A 188 13.15 8.76 7.89
CA ALA A 188 14.30 8.63 8.77
C ALA A 188 15.04 7.32 8.47
N HIS A 189 16.27 7.40 7.97
CA HIS A 189 17.23 6.32 8.11
C HIS A 189 17.38 6.06 9.62
N GLY A 190 17.44 4.78 10.00
CA GLY A 190 17.27 4.28 11.36
C GLY A 190 17.91 5.09 12.48
N GLN A 191 17.23 5.03 13.63
CA GLN A 191 17.68 5.52 14.93
C GLN A 191 19.15 5.20 15.21
N GLY A 192 19.88 6.19 15.74
CA GLY A 192 21.23 5.99 16.26
C GLY A 192 22.04 7.29 16.33
N ARG A 193 21.61 8.28 17.12
CA ARG A 193 22.58 9.26 17.64
C ARG A 193 23.19 8.63 18.89
N PRO A 194 24.49 8.28 18.91
CA PRO A 194 25.12 7.92 20.17
C PRO A 194 25.09 9.17 21.06
N THR A 195 24.51 9.03 22.24
CA THR A 195 24.80 9.92 23.36
C THR A 195 26.31 10.01 23.51
N PRO A 196 26.92 11.21 23.52
CA PRO A 196 28.31 11.33 23.93
C PRO A 196 28.36 10.94 25.40
N SER A 197 28.84 9.72 25.64
CA SER A 197 29.28 9.25 26.94
C SER A 197 30.31 10.23 27.49
N SER A 198 30.05 10.65 28.72
CA SER A 198 30.94 11.33 29.65
C SER A 198 32.40 10.93 29.45
N LEU A 199 33.21 11.89 29.02
CA LEU A 199 34.65 11.89 29.26
C LEU A 199 34.87 12.52 30.64
N SER A 200 35.37 11.68 31.54
CA SER A 200 36.25 11.94 32.69
C SER A 200 35.97 13.16 33.58
#